data_AF-A0A1G8DYC4-F1
#
_entry.id   AF-A0A1G8DYC4-F1
#
_cell.length_a   1.000
_cell.length_b   1.000
_cell.length_c   1.000
_cell.angle_alpha   90.00
_cell.angle_beta   90.00
_cell.angle_gamma   90.00
#
_symmetry.space_group_name_H-M   'P 1'
#
loop_
_entity.id
_entity.type
_entity.pdbx_description
1 polymer ?
#
loop_
_entity_poly.entity_id
_entity_poly.type
_entity_poly.pdbx_seq_one_letter_code
_entity_poly.pdbx_strand_id
1 'polypeptide(L)'
;MSRQALVTIDLSDINSPRQLHAALAAALGFPSFYGMNWDAFWDAVTGLVDMPQQLELRGWPAFAARLPDEAAILQRILARMAQEMPDLAAQVHYA
;
A
#
# COMPACT_ATOMS: atom_id res chain seq x y z
N MET A 1 3.15 20.05 2.55
CA MET A 1 3.94 19.06 3.31
C MET A 1 4.86 18.34 2.33
N SER A 2 6.05 17.92 2.73
CA SER A 2 7.00 17.24 1.84
C SER A 2 6.73 15.73 1.89
N ARG A 3 6.45 15.11 0.73
CA ARG A 3 6.31 13.66 0.59
C ARG A 3 7.53 12.93 1.16
N GLN A 4 7.31 11.84 1.90
CA GLN A 4 8.40 11.00 2.39
C GLN A 4 9.19 10.41 1.23
N ALA A 5 10.52 10.31 1.36
CA ALA A 5 11.37 9.79 0.28
C ALA A 5 11.19 8.28 0.09
N LEU A 6 11.14 7.53 1.19
CA LEU A 6 11.00 6.08 1.18
C LEU A 6 10.15 5.64 2.37
N VAL A 7 9.20 4.75 2.12
CA VAL A 7 8.48 3.99 3.13
C VAL A 7 8.67 2.51 2.83
N THR A 8 9.06 1.75 3.83
CA THR A 8 9.20 0.29 3.74
C THR A 8 8.13 -0.37 4.59
N ILE A 9 7.45 -1.36 4.03
CA ILE A 9 6.43 -2.17 4.69
C ILE A 9 6.88 -3.62 4.63
N ASP A 10 7.03 -4.25 5.80
CA ASP A 10 7.35 -5.67 5.89
C ASP A 10 6.06 -6.49 5.86
N LEU A 11 5.92 -7.34 4.85
CA LEU A 11 4.76 -8.20 4.63
C LEU A 11 5.04 -9.65 5.07
N SER A 12 6.24 -9.96 5.56
CA SER A 12 6.69 -11.33 5.86
C SER A 12 5.78 -12.06 6.85
N ASP A 13 5.23 -11.36 7.83
CA ASP A 13 4.36 -11.93 8.87
C ASP A 13 2.85 -11.67 8.64
N ILE A 14 2.47 -11.13 7.48
CA ILE A 14 1.07 -10.78 7.18
C ILE A 14 0.29 -11.99 6.67
N ASN A 15 -0.61 -12.51 7.49
CA ASN A 15 -1.36 -13.75 7.21
C ASN A 15 -2.86 -13.53 7.02
N SER A 16 -3.33 -12.27 7.03
CA SER A 16 -4.73 -11.95 6.78
C SER A 16 -4.91 -10.58 6.11
N PRO A 17 -6.03 -10.35 5.41
CA PRO A 17 -6.35 -9.05 4.82
C PRO A 17 -6.42 -7.93 5.87
N ARG A 18 -6.92 -8.23 7.08
CA ARG A 18 -6.95 -7.25 8.18
C ARG A 18 -5.55 -6.83 8.62
N GLN A 19 -4.63 -7.78 8.75
CA GLN A 19 -3.23 -7.48 9.08
C GLN A 19 -2.57 -6.65 7.97
N LEU A 20 -2.86 -6.95 6.71
CA LEU A 20 -2.40 -6.17 5.55
C LEU A 20 -2.86 -4.72 5.65
N HIS A 21 -4.17 -4.50 5.80
CA HIS A 21 -4.74 -3.16 5.93
C HIS A 21 -4.19 -2.39 7.14
N ALA A 22 -3.97 -3.06 8.27
CA ALA A 22 -3.37 -2.43 9.45
C ALA A 22 -1.90 -2.01 9.19
N ALA A 23 -1.11 -2.86 8.55
CA ALA A 23 0.29 -2.55 8.21
C ALA A 23 0.38 -1.38 7.22
N LEU A 24 -0.46 -1.38 6.18
CA LEU A 24 -0.54 -0.29 5.21
C LEU A 24 -0.94 1.03 5.89
N ALA A 25 -1.99 1.00 6.71
CA ALA A 25 -2.47 2.18 7.41
C ALA A 25 -1.42 2.78 8.37
N ALA A 26 -0.73 1.92 9.12
CA ALA A 26 0.30 2.36 10.05
C ALA A 26 1.51 2.96 9.31
N ALA A 27 1.96 2.32 8.23
CA ALA A 27 3.14 2.77 7.49
C ALA A 27 2.89 4.04 6.66
N LEU A 28 1.69 4.17 6.07
CA LEU A 28 1.32 5.29 5.22
C LEU A 28 0.59 6.42 5.98
N GLY A 29 0.39 6.27 7.30
CA GLY A 29 -0.22 7.29 8.15
C GLY A 29 -1.70 7.54 7.86
N PHE A 30 -2.47 6.49 7.55
CA PHE A 30 -3.89 6.62 7.28
C PHE A 30 -4.67 7.09 8.52
N PRO A 31 -5.80 7.80 8.34
CA PRO A 31 -6.60 8.31 9.45
C PRO A 31 -7.30 7.20 10.25
N SER A 32 -7.69 7.51 11.49
CA SER A 32 -8.31 6.55 12.42
C SER A 32 -9.65 5.97 11.94
N PHE A 33 -10.31 6.63 10.98
CA PHE A 33 -11.56 6.17 10.38
C PHE A 33 -11.35 5.26 9.15
N TYR A 34 -10.11 4.82 8.89
CA TYR A 34 -9.80 3.91 7.80
C TYR A 34 -10.59 2.61 7.87
N GLY A 35 -11.38 2.32 6.83
CA GLY A 35 -12.35 1.21 6.79
C GLY A 35 -11.78 -0.21 6.63
N MET A 36 -10.46 -0.37 6.51
CA MET A 36 -9.78 -1.68 6.34
C MET A 36 -10.33 -2.54 5.20
N ASN A 37 -10.59 -1.91 4.05
CA ASN A 37 -10.98 -2.57 2.80
C ASN A 37 -10.33 -1.86 1.61
N TRP A 38 -10.48 -2.43 0.41
CA TRP A 38 -9.83 -1.92 -0.80
C TRP A 38 -10.38 -0.59 -1.30
N ASP A 39 -11.68 -0.33 -1.15
CA ASP A 39 -12.28 0.96 -1.51
C ASP A 39 -11.72 2.07 -0.61
N ALA A 40 -11.68 1.83 0.70
CA ALA A 40 -11.08 2.74 1.66
C ALA A 40 -9.57 2.93 1.42
N PHE A 41 -8.87 1.89 0.95
CA PHE A 41 -7.45 1.99 0.60
C PHE A 41 -7.27 2.95 -0.59
N TRP A 42 -8.08 2.80 -1.64
CA TRP A 42 -8.05 3.71 -2.78
C TRP A 42 -8.33 5.15 -2.37
N ASP A 43 -9.41 5.39 -1.61
CA ASP A 43 -9.74 6.73 -1.13
C ASP A 43 -8.59 7.34 -0.31
N ALA A 44 -7.93 6.53 0.52
CA ALA A 44 -6.81 6.98 1.34
C ALA A 44 -5.61 7.43 0.51
N VAL A 45 -5.12 6.59 -0.41
CA VAL A 45 -3.93 6.88 -1.21
C VAL A 45 -4.15 7.96 -2.28
N THR A 46 -5.42 8.25 -2.63
CA THR A 46 -5.76 9.24 -3.65
C THR A 46 -6.18 10.60 -3.08
N GLY A 47 -6.63 10.67 -1.82
CA GLY A 47 -7.19 11.90 -1.28
C GLY A 47 -6.98 12.18 0.20
N LEU A 48 -6.48 11.22 0.99
CA LEU A 48 -6.33 11.40 2.45
C LEU A 48 -4.88 11.50 2.92
N VAL A 49 -3.93 10.94 2.16
CA VAL A 49 -2.50 11.00 2.50
C VAL A 49 -1.65 11.37 1.29
N ASP A 50 -0.49 11.97 1.58
CA ASP A 50 0.57 12.14 0.58
C ASP A 50 1.36 10.83 0.47
N MET A 51 1.23 10.13 -0.66
CA MET A 51 2.02 8.93 -0.92
C MET A 51 3.53 9.25 -0.95
N PRO A 52 4.39 8.32 -0.48
CA PRO A 52 5.83 8.51 -0.52
C PRO A 52 6.35 8.49 -1.97
N GLN A 53 7.58 8.98 -2.19
CA GLN A 53 8.24 8.86 -3.51
C GLN A 53 8.51 7.40 -3.85
N GLN A 54 8.93 6.62 -2.87
CA GLN A 54 9.22 5.20 -3.01
C GLN A 54 8.50 4.39 -1.94
N LEU A 55 7.90 3.28 -2.36
CA LEU A 55 7.26 2.31 -1.49
C LEU A 55 7.93 0.96 -1.69
N GLU A 56 8.60 0.47 -0.65
CA GLU A 56 9.22 -0.85 -0.65
C GLU A 56 8.33 -1.85 0.11
N LEU A 57 7.89 -2.90 -0.57
CA LEU A 57 7.10 -3.98 0.01
C LEU A 57 8.01 -5.20 0.17
N ARG A 58 8.52 -5.42 1.38
CA ARG A 58 9.44 -6.52 1.71
C ARG A 58 8.69 -7.81 2.03
N GLY A 59 9.30 -8.94 1.69
CA GLY A 59 8.68 -10.26 1.87
C GLY A 59 7.56 -10.50 0.86
N TRP A 60 7.56 -9.75 -0.26
CA TRP A 60 6.51 -9.80 -1.26
C TRP A 60 6.29 -11.20 -1.84
N PRO A 61 7.33 -11.98 -2.24
CA PRO A 61 7.11 -13.31 -2.78
C PRO A 61 6.39 -14.24 -1.80
N ALA A 62 6.78 -14.20 -0.52
CA ALA A 62 6.15 -15.01 0.52
C ALA A 62 4.72 -14.53 0.83
N PHE A 63 4.48 -13.22 0.84
CA PHE A 63 3.14 -12.64 0.99
C PHE A 63 2.21 -13.02 -0.16
N ALA A 64 2.66 -12.83 -1.41
CA ALA A 64 1.87 -13.16 -2.60
C ALA A 64 1.55 -14.66 -2.71
N ALA A 65 2.43 -15.53 -2.20
CA ALA A 65 2.14 -16.97 -2.11
C ALA A 65 1.08 -17.31 -1.05
N ARG A 66 1.04 -16.56 0.06
CA ARG A 66 0.08 -16.78 1.17
C ARG A 66 -1.29 -16.17 0.90
N LEU A 67 -1.32 -14.97 0.32
CA LEU A 67 -2.52 -14.18 0.05
C LEU A 67 -2.53 -13.68 -1.40
N PRO A 68 -2.67 -14.60 -2.39
CA PRO A 68 -2.53 -14.26 -3.80
C PRO A 68 -3.59 -13.26 -4.29
N ASP A 69 -4.82 -13.37 -3.82
CA ASP A 69 -5.90 -12.46 -4.20
C ASP A 69 -5.64 -11.04 -3.70
N GLU A 70 -5.21 -10.90 -2.45
CA GLU A 70 -4.90 -9.59 -1.86
C GLU A 70 -3.67 -8.95 -2.49
N ALA A 71 -2.64 -9.76 -2.79
CA ALA A 71 -1.47 -9.30 -3.52
C ALA A 71 -1.84 -8.79 -4.91
N ALA A 72 -2.70 -9.52 -5.64
CA ALA A 72 -3.15 -9.11 -6.96
C ALA A 72 -3.96 -7.81 -6.92
N ILE A 73 -4.84 -7.62 -5.93
CA ILE A 73 -5.62 -6.38 -5.78
C ILE A 73 -4.71 -5.21 -5.43
N LEU A 74 -3.80 -5.37 -4.46
CA LEU A 74 -2.84 -4.33 -4.09
C LEU A 74 -2.00 -3.86 -5.28
N GLN A 75 -1.45 -4.81 -6.05
CA GLN A 75 -0.69 -4.49 -7.26
C GLN A 75 -1.52 -3.72 -8.29
N ARG A 76 -2.77 -4.14 -8.52
CA ARG A 76 -3.67 -3.46 -9.46
C ARG A 76 -3.97 -2.04 -9.02
N ILE A 77 -4.23 -1.82 -7.73
CA ILE A 77 -4.52 -0.48 -7.21
C ILE A 77 -3.30 0.44 -7.35
N LEU A 78 -2.12 -0.03 -6.94
CA LEU A 78 -0.89 0.75 -7.05
C LEU A 78 -0.53 1.04 -8.52
N ALA A 79 -0.68 0.07 -9.41
CA ALA A 79 -0.48 0.26 -10.84
C ALA A 79 -1.49 1.26 -11.44
N ARG A 80 -2.76 1.18 -11.04
CA ARG A 80 -3.80 2.13 -11.43
C ARG A 80 -3.45 3.54 -10.98
N MET A 81 -3.01 3.72 -9.74
CA MET A 81 -2.58 5.02 -9.22
C MET A 81 -1.42 5.59 -10.04
N ALA A 82 -0.43 4.76 -10.38
CA ALA A 82 0.71 5.16 -11.23
C ALA A 82 0.29 5.58 -12.65
N GLN A 83 -0.81 5.01 -13.18
CA GLN A 83 -1.35 5.38 -14.49
C GLN A 83 -2.20 6.65 -14.44
N GLU A 84 -3.10 6.77 -13.45
CA GLU A 84 -4.06 7.88 -13.35
C GLU A 84 -3.42 9.14 -12.74
N MET A 85 -2.44 8.99 -11.85
CA MET A 85 -1.82 10.10 -11.10
C MET A 85 -0.31 9.89 -10.92
N PRO A 86 0.48 9.89 -12.01
CA PRO A 86 1.91 9.58 -11.97
C PRO A 86 2.72 10.51 -11.05
N ASP A 87 2.32 11.78 -10.94
CA ASP A 87 3.02 12.76 -10.08
C ASP A 87 2.81 12.53 -8.58
N LEU A 88 1.71 11.85 -8.22
CA LEU A 88 1.33 11.53 -6.84
C LEU A 88 1.66 10.10 -6.46
N ALA A 89 1.82 9.20 -7.43
CA ALA A 89 2.10 7.79 -7.20
C ALA A 89 3.50 7.54 -6.64
N ALA A 90 3.60 6.55 -5.76
CA ALA A 90 4.89 6.03 -5.32
C ALA A 90 5.50 5.13 -6.39
N GLN A 91 6.82 5.17 -6.53
CA GLN A 91 7.57 4.11 -7.21
C GLN A 91 7.60 2.88 -6.30
N VAL A 92 6.90 1.82 -6.73
CA VAL A 92 6.74 0.62 -5.90
C VAL A 92 7.82 -0.40 -6.23
N HIS A 93 8.52 -0.87 -5.20
CA HIS A 93 9.47 -1.96 -5.27
C HIS A 93 8.95 -3.17 -4.50
N TYR A 94 8.83 -4.31 -5.17
CA TYR A 94 8.40 -5.57 -4.60
C TYR A 94 9.64 -6.43 -4.30
N ALA A 95 10.02 -6.54 -3.03
CA ALA A 95 11.25 -7.19 -2.56
C ALA A 95 10.97 -8.50 -1.81
#